data_AF-A0A1D7QZF2-F1
#
_entry.id   AF-A0A1D7QZF2-F1
#
_cell.length_a   1.000
_cell.length_b   1.000
_cell.length_c   1.000
_cell.angle_alpha   90.00
_cell.angle_beta   90.00
_cell.angle_gamma   90.00
#
_symmetry.space_group_name_H-M   'P 1'
#
loop_
_entity.id
_entity.type
_entity.pdbx_description
1 polymer ?
#
loop_
_entity_poly.entity_id
_entity_poly.type
_entity_poly.pdbx_seq_one_letter_code
_entity_poly.pdbx_strand_id
1 'polypeptide(L)'
;MKKWMLLIGSSAVILGGCGSYDASSEPLPYEDNAGGAENEPDEENNDNNSDEASEEMDLDLTDGVYETTGEGYNDDIVVETTIENGEITNVEILSHDESDGISDDAINDLPDLIVENNSANVDGVSGATYSSGGIISAVEAALEEASGEAVSQDEDMELTDGVFETSAEGYNDDIVVETTIEDGEIVSVEILSHDESDGISDEAIEDLPGVIVENNSTDVDGMSGATFSSEAILKAVQKALEESAGGSEEAAGDMEDGVYETTAEGYNDDIVVETTIEGGVITNVEILSHDESDGISDDAINDLPDAIVDNNSADIDGASGATYSSEGILIAVQEAMDQATK
;
A
#
# COMPACT_ATOMS: atom_id res chain seq x y z
N MET A 1 -36.61 38.11 -8.59
CA MET A 1 -37.25 38.96 -7.55
C MET A 1 -38.75 38.69 -7.49
N LYS A 2 -39.20 37.77 -6.64
CA LYS A 2 -40.62 37.68 -6.22
C LYS A 2 -40.62 37.63 -4.70
N LYS A 3 -41.16 38.70 -4.11
CA LYS A 3 -41.28 38.98 -2.69
C LYS A 3 -42.64 38.47 -2.23
N TRP A 4 -42.68 37.49 -1.33
CA TRP A 4 -43.91 37.11 -0.62
C TRP A 4 -43.72 37.39 0.86
N MET A 5 -44.70 38.08 1.43
CA MET A 5 -44.70 38.73 2.73
C MET A 5 -45.97 38.32 3.47
N LEU A 6 -45.76 37.86 4.70
CA LEU A 6 -46.56 38.06 5.93
C LEU A 6 -47.83 37.26 6.28
N LEU A 7 -47.82 36.92 7.59
CA LEU A 7 -48.90 36.81 8.61
C LEU A 7 -49.80 35.57 8.49
N ILE A 8 -50.33 34.94 9.53
CA ILE A 8 -50.63 35.22 10.97
C ILE A 8 -51.16 33.86 11.50
N GLY A 9 -51.05 33.38 12.74
CA GLY A 9 -50.66 33.90 14.04
C GLY A 9 -51.26 32.98 15.13
N SER A 10 -50.72 33.08 16.35
CA SER A 10 -51.33 32.77 17.68
C SER A 10 -51.81 31.35 18.02
N SER A 11 -51.74 30.83 19.25
CA SER A 11 -51.19 31.21 20.56
C SER A 11 -51.57 30.09 21.55
N ALA A 12 -50.73 29.80 22.56
CA ALA A 12 -51.01 29.36 23.95
C ALA A 12 -49.78 28.56 24.46
N VAL A 13 -48.84 29.08 25.25
CA VAL A 13 -48.87 29.40 26.71
C VAL A 13 -49.44 28.22 27.51
N ILE A 14 -48.68 27.60 28.43
CA ILE A 14 -48.71 27.88 29.88
C ILE A 14 -47.64 27.04 30.65
N LEU A 15 -46.82 27.77 31.43
CA LEU A 15 -46.28 27.58 32.81
C LEU A 15 -45.25 26.49 33.23
N GLY A 16 -44.22 27.01 33.92
CA GLY A 16 -43.47 26.43 35.06
C GLY A 16 -41.97 26.45 34.83
N GLY A 17 -41.14 27.41 35.27
CA GLY A 17 -40.91 27.87 36.65
C GLY A 17 -40.19 26.76 37.43
N CYS A 18 -39.00 26.87 38.03
CA CYS A 18 -38.27 27.98 38.66
C CYS A 18 -36.88 27.44 39.06
N GLY A 19 -35.88 28.30 39.31
CA GLY A 19 -34.76 27.95 40.20
C GLY A 19 -33.35 28.11 39.63
N SER A 20 -32.79 29.29 39.85
CA SER A 20 -31.39 29.67 39.70
C SER A 20 -30.45 28.94 40.68
N TYR A 21 -29.26 28.55 40.25
CA TYR A 21 -28.15 28.18 41.14
C TYR A 21 -26.84 28.81 40.67
N ASP A 22 -26.28 29.61 41.58
CA ASP A 22 -25.04 30.38 41.53
C ASP A 22 -23.87 29.54 42.10
N ALA A 23 -22.65 30.01 41.86
CA ALA A 23 -21.36 29.32 41.89
C ALA A 23 -20.79 28.89 43.27
N SER A 24 -19.73 28.07 43.16
CA SER A 24 -18.64 27.78 44.12
C SER A 24 -18.83 26.63 45.13
N SER A 25 -17.96 25.60 45.06
CA SER A 25 -16.98 25.22 46.10
C SER A 25 -16.63 23.72 46.07
N GLU A 26 -15.36 23.43 45.72
CA GLU A 26 -14.44 22.40 46.25
C GLU A 26 -14.64 20.88 45.93
N PRO A 27 -13.53 20.12 45.76
CA PRO A 27 -13.51 18.77 45.17
C PRO A 27 -13.71 17.65 46.21
N LEU A 28 -14.16 16.48 45.74
CA LEU A 28 -14.31 15.27 46.55
C LEU A 28 -13.03 14.40 46.51
N PRO A 29 -12.66 13.74 47.62
CA PRO A 29 -11.39 13.02 47.77
C PRO A 29 -11.45 11.60 47.18
N TYR A 30 -10.31 11.13 46.66
CA TYR A 30 -10.06 9.71 46.41
C TYR A 30 -9.62 9.03 47.71
N GLU A 31 -10.34 8.00 48.14
CA GLU A 31 -9.93 7.11 49.24
C GLU A 31 -9.23 5.86 48.69
N ASP A 32 -8.03 5.66 49.23
CA ASP A 32 -7.18 4.48 49.19
C ASP A 32 -7.73 3.38 50.11
N ASN A 33 -7.82 2.12 49.66
CA ASN A 33 -7.88 0.99 50.59
C ASN A 33 -7.31 -0.30 49.99
N ALA A 34 -6.25 -0.77 50.65
CA ALA A 34 -5.49 -1.98 50.37
C ALA A 34 -5.99 -3.20 51.19
N GLY A 35 -5.70 -4.40 50.66
CA GLY A 35 -5.59 -5.69 51.38
C GLY A 35 -6.91 -6.44 51.56
N GLY A 36 -7.13 -7.63 51.00
CA GLY A 36 -6.32 -8.87 51.07
C GLY A 36 -7.10 -9.86 51.98
N ALA A 37 -7.12 -11.17 51.82
CA ALA A 37 -6.55 -12.16 50.91
C ALA A 37 -7.15 -13.50 51.37
N GLU A 38 -7.50 -14.48 50.51
CA GLU A 38 -7.56 -15.91 50.88
C GLU A 38 -7.18 -16.83 49.69
N ASN A 39 -5.93 -17.32 49.75
CA ASN A 39 -5.25 -18.44 49.05
C ASN A 39 -6.06 -19.77 49.13
N GLU A 40 -5.88 -20.89 48.41
CA GLU A 40 -4.99 -21.53 47.40
C GLU A 40 -5.54 -22.99 47.24
N PRO A 41 -4.90 -23.99 46.59
CA PRO A 41 -4.09 -24.07 45.36
C PRO A 41 -4.53 -25.27 44.45
N ASP A 42 -3.89 -25.44 43.29
CA ASP A 42 -3.32 -26.75 42.89
C ASP A 42 -2.29 -26.55 41.76
N GLU A 43 -1.13 -27.17 41.94
CA GLU A 43 0.04 -27.20 41.05
C GLU A 43 -0.14 -28.18 39.87
N GLU A 44 0.42 -27.88 38.69
CA GLU A 44 1.62 -28.58 38.15
C GLU A 44 2.01 -28.08 36.73
N ASN A 45 3.29 -27.73 36.62
CA ASN A 45 4.21 -27.79 35.47
C ASN A 45 3.70 -28.17 34.06
N ASN A 46 4.13 -27.41 33.04
CA ASN A 46 5.23 -27.88 32.18
C ASN A 46 5.83 -26.72 31.36
N ASP A 47 7.16 -26.75 31.22
CA ASP A 47 7.98 -25.94 30.34
C ASP A 47 7.42 -25.88 28.90
N ASN A 48 7.58 -24.72 28.25
CA ASN A 48 8.13 -24.65 26.89
C ASN A 48 8.64 -23.23 26.59
N ASN A 49 9.95 -23.14 26.61
CA ASN A 49 10.73 -22.20 25.81
C ASN A 49 10.54 -22.53 24.33
N SER A 50 10.11 -21.55 23.54
CA SER A 50 10.42 -21.40 22.12
C SER A 50 10.06 -19.95 21.81
N ASP A 51 11.04 -19.06 21.82
CA ASP A 51 11.71 -18.67 20.57
C ASP A 51 10.65 -18.10 19.62
N GLU A 52 10.26 -16.85 19.87
CA GLU A 52 9.68 -15.96 18.87
C GLU A 52 10.79 -15.74 17.84
N ALA A 53 10.87 -16.64 16.86
CA ALA A 53 11.69 -16.44 15.70
C ALA A 53 11.03 -15.33 14.88
N SER A 54 11.77 -14.24 14.70
CA SER A 54 11.58 -13.31 13.59
C SER A 54 11.31 -14.13 12.33
N GLU A 55 10.23 -13.80 11.62
CA GLU A 55 10.10 -14.19 10.23
C GLU A 55 11.22 -13.43 9.49
N GLU A 56 12.37 -14.08 9.37
CA GLU A 56 13.43 -13.64 8.47
C GLU A 56 12.85 -13.69 7.06
N MET A 57 12.58 -12.51 6.51
CA MET A 57 12.43 -12.34 5.07
C MET A 57 13.76 -12.79 4.44
N ASP A 58 13.77 -13.99 3.88
CA ASP A 58 14.86 -14.46 3.00
C ASP A 58 14.69 -13.78 1.63
N LEU A 59 14.80 -12.45 1.64
CA LEU A 59 14.93 -11.64 0.43
C LEU A 59 16.37 -11.84 -0.05
N ASP A 60 16.55 -12.27 -1.29
CA ASP A 60 17.88 -12.40 -1.92
C ASP A 60 18.40 -11.00 -2.26
N LEU A 61 18.71 -10.20 -1.23
CA LEU A 61 19.15 -8.82 -1.38
C LEU A 61 20.57 -8.81 -1.95
N THR A 62 20.76 -8.03 -3.00
CA THR A 62 22.06 -7.79 -3.60
C THR A 62 22.92 -6.92 -2.67
N ASP A 63 24.11 -7.43 -2.33
CA ASP A 63 25.08 -6.68 -1.54
C ASP A 63 25.49 -5.38 -2.25
N GLY A 64 25.43 -4.26 -1.54
CA GLY A 64 25.62 -2.95 -2.15
C GLY A 64 25.59 -1.80 -1.15
N VAL A 65 25.82 -0.60 -1.68
CA VAL A 65 25.62 0.66 -0.99
C VAL A 65 24.62 1.44 -1.83
N TYR A 66 23.48 1.75 -1.24
CA TYR A 66 22.32 2.34 -1.89
C TYR A 66 22.09 3.74 -1.32
N GLU A 67 22.09 4.76 -2.18
CA GLU A 67 21.83 6.15 -1.80
C GLU A 67 20.41 6.49 -2.23
N THR A 68 19.50 6.52 -1.27
CA THR A 68 18.06 6.69 -1.50
C THR A 68 17.53 7.91 -0.75
N THR A 69 16.33 8.35 -1.13
CA THR A 69 15.70 9.54 -0.56
C THR A 69 14.33 9.21 0.00
N GLY A 70 13.99 9.79 1.15
CA GLY A 70 12.65 9.72 1.71
C GLY A 70 12.17 11.09 2.20
N GLU A 71 10.87 11.33 2.10
CA GLU A 71 10.27 12.64 2.36
C GLU A 71 10.38 13.03 3.86
N GLY A 72 11.07 14.13 4.14
CA GLY A 72 11.14 14.74 5.48
C GLY A 72 10.05 15.79 5.70
N TYR A 73 10.07 16.46 6.87
CA TYR A 73 9.12 17.55 7.15
C TYR A 73 9.42 18.83 6.36
N ASN A 74 10.69 19.15 6.17
CA ASN A 74 11.12 20.40 5.53
C ASN A 74 11.64 20.19 4.11
N ASP A 75 12.34 19.08 3.87
CA ASP A 75 12.97 18.69 2.60
C ASP A 75 13.27 17.17 2.65
N ASP A 76 13.75 16.61 1.56
CA ASP A 76 14.10 15.20 1.47
C ASP A 76 15.26 14.83 2.41
N ILE A 77 15.18 13.62 2.97
CA ILE A 77 16.22 12.99 3.75
C ILE A 77 16.95 12.01 2.85
N VAL A 78 18.23 12.27 2.59
CA VAL A 78 19.10 11.40 1.80
C VAL A 78 19.79 10.41 2.74
N VAL A 79 19.64 9.11 2.47
CA VAL A 79 20.15 8.02 3.31
C VAL A 79 21.01 7.09 2.47
N GLU A 80 22.19 6.75 2.99
CA GLU A 80 23.06 5.70 2.48
C GLU A 80 22.82 4.42 3.28
N THR A 81 22.33 3.37 2.64
CA THR A 81 22.09 2.05 3.24
C THR A 81 23.08 1.05 2.68
N THR A 82 23.81 0.34 3.55
CA THR A 82 24.77 -0.70 3.16
C THR A 82 24.20 -2.07 3.47
N ILE A 83 24.14 -2.93 2.45
CA ILE A 83 23.70 -4.32 2.58
C ILE A 83 24.89 -5.25 2.31
N GLU A 84 25.17 -6.16 3.24
CA GLU A 84 26.21 -7.19 3.09
C GLU A 84 25.70 -8.56 3.53
N ASN A 85 25.86 -9.57 2.69
CA ASN A 85 25.32 -10.92 2.85
C ASN A 85 23.80 -10.95 3.10
N GLY A 86 23.05 -10.06 2.45
CA GLY A 86 21.60 -9.95 2.63
C GLY A 86 21.15 -9.27 3.93
N GLU A 87 22.06 -8.63 4.67
CA GLU A 87 21.75 -7.93 5.93
C GLU A 87 22.08 -6.44 5.82
N ILE A 88 21.24 -5.58 6.40
CA ILE A 88 21.48 -4.15 6.58
C ILE A 88 22.60 -3.98 7.61
N THR A 89 23.78 -3.60 7.15
CA THR A 89 24.96 -3.42 8.01
C THR A 89 25.22 -1.98 8.41
N ASN A 90 24.68 -1.02 7.66
CA ASN A 90 24.83 0.41 7.95
C ASN A 90 23.66 1.20 7.38
N VAL A 91 23.25 2.24 8.10
CA VAL A 91 22.34 3.28 7.63
C VAL A 91 22.96 4.61 8.04
N GLU A 92 23.29 5.46 7.06
CA GLU A 92 23.89 6.78 7.30
C GLU A 92 23.05 7.87 6.63
N ILE A 93 22.59 8.85 7.42
CA ILE A 93 21.88 10.01 6.88
C ILE A 93 22.91 10.99 6.30
N LEU A 94 22.94 11.13 4.98
CA LEU A 94 23.88 12.00 4.27
C LEU A 94 23.46 13.47 4.27
N SER A 95 22.15 13.73 4.15
CA SER A 95 21.58 15.08 4.09
C SER A 95 20.15 15.11 4.63
N HIS A 96 19.79 16.19 5.32
CA HIS A 96 18.43 16.49 5.77
C HIS A 96 18.30 18.00 6.06
N ASP A 97 17.09 18.56 5.97
CA ASP A 97 16.79 19.94 6.43
C ASP A 97 15.77 19.97 7.59
N GLU A 98 15.71 18.90 8.38
CA GLU A 98 14.75 18.76 9.47
C GLU A 98 14.90 19.78 10.62
N SER A 99 13.83 19.92 11.41
CA SER A 99 13.77 20.91 12.49
C SER A 99 14.65 20.54 13.70
N ASP A 100 15.74 21.31 13.90
CA ASP A 100 16.64 21.22 15.06
C ASP A 100 15.91 20.99 16.39
N GLY A 101 16.27 19.91 17.10
CA GLY A 101 15.75 19.57 18.42
C GLY A 101 14.37 18.92 18.45
N ILE A 102 13.74 18.70 17.28
CA ILE A 102 12.50 17.91 17.14
C ILE A 102 12.84 16.56 16.51
N SER A 103 13.64 16.56 15.45
CA SER A 103 14.02 15.36 14.69
C SER A 103 15.31 14.69 15.19
N ASP A 104 16.04 15.31 16.12
CA ASP A 104 17.34 14.83 16.59
C ASP A 104 17.27 13.35 17.05
N ASP A 105 16.23 12.98 17.78
CA ASP A 105 16.06 11.60 18.27
C ASP A 105 15.82 10.64 17.09
N ALA A 106 15.05 11.02 16.07
CA ALA A 106 14.85 10.22 14.86
C ALA A 106 16.15 10.06 14.05
N ILE A 107 16.89 11.16 13.84
CA ILE A 107 18.13 11.18 13.05
C ILE A 107 19.25 10.37 13.72
N ASN A 108 19.33 10.41 15.05
CA ASN A 108 20.41 9.71 15.76
C ASN A 108 20.07 8.25 16.09
N ASP A 109 18.81 7.94 16.43
CA ASP A 109 18.46 6.64 17.00
C ASP A 109 17.84 5.67 15.99
N LEU A 110 17.10 6.14 14.96
CA LEU A 110 16.47 5.23 14.00
C LEU A 110 17.47 4.45 13.13
N PRO A 111 18.56 5.04 12.61
CA PRO A 111 19.53 4.27 11.83
C PRO A 111 20.09 3.07 12.62
N ASP A 112 20.40 3.26 13.90
CA ASP A 112 20.88 2.20 14.80
C ASP A 112 19.79 1.13 15.01
N LEU A 113 18.52 1.53 15.18
CA LEU A 113 17.41 0.60 15.36
C LEU A 113 17.13 -0.24 14.11
N ILE A 114 17.23 0.35 12.92
CA ILE A 114 17.03 -0.34 11.65
C ILE A 114 18.10 -1.40 11.45
N VAL A 115 19.37 -1.05 11.69
CA VAL A 115 20.49 -2.01 11.64
C VAL A 115 20.34 -3.09 12.71
N GLU A 116 19.91 -2.75 13.93
CA GLU A 116 19.70 -3.73 15.00
C GLU A 116 18.57 -4.73 14.69
N ASN A 117 17.50 -4.26 14.06
CA ASN A 117 16.35 -5.10 13.69
C ASN A 117 16.49 -5.75 12.31
N ASN A 118 17.53 -5.40 11.55
CA ASN A 118 17.69 -5.79 10.15
C ASN A 118 16.40 -5.57 9.32
N SER A 119 15.70 -4.47 9.59
CA SER A 119 14.38 -4.21 9.02
C SER A 119 14.06 -2.71 9.04
N ALA A 120 13.41 -2.23 7.99
CA ALA A 120 12.84 -0.88 7.97
C ALA A 120 11.52 -0.78 8.78
N ASN A 121 10.91 -1.91 9.14
CA ASN A 121 9.69 -1.96 9.96
C ASN A 121 9.99 -1.72 11.45
N VAL A 122 10.38 -0.49 11.77
CA VAL A 122 10.66 -0.03 13.14
C VAL A 122 9.68 1.06 13.56
N ASP A 123 9.45 1.18 14.87
CA ASP A 123 8.58 2.23 15.41
C ASP A 123 9.20 3.62 15.22
N GLY A 124 8.43 4.54 14.64
CA GLY A 124 8.83 5.95 14.53
C GLY A 124 8.95 6.67 15.89
N VAL A 125 9.70 7.78 15.90
CA VAL A 125 9.97 8.54 17.12
C VAL A 125 8.83 9.52 17.44
N SER A 126 8.40 9.51 18.70
CA SER A 126 7.31 10.36 19.18
C SER A 126 7.63 11.84 19.02
N GLY A 127 6.86 12.54 18.17
CA GLY A 127 7.04 13.96 17.90
C GLY A 127 7.89 14.27 16.66
N ALA A 128 8.46 13.25 16.02
CA ALA A 128 9.26 13.36 14.80
C ALA A 128 8.66 12.53 13.65
N THR A 129 7.33 12.47 13.54
CA THR A 129 6.62 11.58 12.62
C THR A 129 7.10 11.65 11.18
N TYR A 130 7.25 12.87 10.63
CA TYR A 130 7.72 13.07 9.26
C TYR A 130 9.19 12.68 9.09
N SER A 131 10.06 13.07 10.01
CA SER A 131 11.48 12.70 9.97
C SER A 131 11.68 11.18 10.10
N SER A 132 10.88 10.53 10.96
CA SER A 132 10.90 9.08 11.11
C SER A 132 10.39 8.37 9.85
N GLY A 133 9.30 8.87 9.27
CA GLY A 133 8.77 8.38 8.00
C GLY A 133 9.80 8.47 6.88
N GLY A 134 10.41 9.64 6.67
CA GLY A 134 11.42 9.83 5.63
C GLY A 134 12.64 8.91 5.77
N ILE A 135 13.15 8.70 6.99
CA ILE A 135 14.27 7.77 7.21
C ILE A 135 13.85 6.32 6.90
N ILE A 136 12.68 5.90 7.38
CA ILE A 136 12.15 4.54 7.16
C ILE A 136 11.94 4.31 5.67
N SER A 137 11.24 5.22 4.99
CA SER A 137 10.94 5.11 3.56
C SER A 137 12.19 5.14 2.68
N ALA A 138 13.22 5.91 3.05
CA ALA A 138 14.49 5.85 2.33
C ALA A 138 15.15 4.47 2.46
N VAL A 139 15.13 3.86 3.64
CA VAL A 139 15.67 2.51 3.82
C VAL A 139 14.81 1.46 3.12
N GLU A 140 13.48 1.58 3.13
CA GLU A 140 12.58 0.73 2.34
C GLU A 140 12.95 0.78 0.85
N ALA A 141 13.11 1.99 0.30
CA ALA A 141 13.56 2.17 -1.07
C ALA A 141 14.92 1.50 -1.32
N ALA A 142 15.86 1.57 -0.36
CA ALA A 142 17.16 0.90 -0.51
C ALA A 142 17.07 -0.64 -0.48
N LEU A 143 16.09 -1.19 0.25
CA LEU A 143 15.83 -2.62 0.28
C LEU A 143 15.17 -3.08 -1.02
N GLU A 144 14.28 -2.28 -1.60
CA GLU A 144 13.74 -2.43 -2.95
C GLU A 144 14.85 -2.31 -4.00
N GLU A 145 15.77 -1.36 -3.85
CA GLU A 145 16.91 -1.27 -4.76
C GLU A 145 17.78 -2.53 -4.70
N ALA A 146 17.96 -3.07 -3.50
CA ALA A 146 18.76 -4.26 -3.26
C ALA A 146 18.06 -5.57 -3.63
N SER A 147 16.74 -5.67 -3.53
CA SER A 147 15.97 -6.84 -3.98
C SER A 147 16.02 -7.01 -5.51
N GLY A 148 16.49 -5.99 -6.24
CA GLY A 148 16.54 -5.97 -7.69
C GLY A 148 15.42 -5.15 -8.33
N GLU A 149 14.60 -4.49 -7.52
CA GLU A 149 13.52 -3.58 -7.96
C GLU A 149 14.06 -2.17 -8.27
N ALA A 150 15.34 -1.87 -8.03
CA ALA A 150 15.99 -0.67 -8.59
C ALA A 150 16.33 -0.82 -10.07
N VAL A 151 15.49 -0.24 -10.90
CA VAL A 151 15.83 0.03 -12.30
C VAL A 151 16.77 1.25 -12.38
N SER A 152 18.07 0.96 -12.35
CA SER A 152 19.09 1.92 -12.79
C SER A 152 18.94 2.22 -14.29
N GLN A 153 18.44 3.43 -14.63
CA GLN A 153 18.16 3.91 -15.99
C GLN A 153 19.41 4.19 -16.86
N ASP A 154 20.43 3.33 -16.81
CA ASP A 154 21.66 3.57 -17.57
C ASP A 154 22.31 2.28 -18.12
N GLU A 155 21.52 1.27 -18.48
CA GLU A 155 21.91 0.29 -19.49
C GLU A 155 20.73 -0.04 -20.43
N ASP A 156 21.08 -0.39 -21.67
CA ASP A 156 20.27 -0.76 -22.84
C ASP A 156 19.19 -1.81 -22.48
N MET A 157 18.14 -1.40 -21.75
CA MET A 157 16.95 -2.21 -21.52
C MET A 157 16.28 -2.41 -22.88
N GLU A 158 16.14 -3.67 -23.30
CA GLU A 158 15.30 -4.02 -24.45
C GLU A 158 13.83 -3.78 -24.05
N LEU A 159 13.42 -2.51 -24.07
CA LEU A 159 12.03 -2.12 -23.91
C LEU A 159 11.21 -2.69 -25.07
N THR A 160 10.09 -3.30 -24.73
CA THR A 160 9.14 -3.79 -25.72
C THR A 160 8.21 -2.67 -26.15
N ASP A 161 8.10 -2.48 -27.47
CA ASP A 161 7.13 -1.54 -28.03
C ASP A 161 5.71 -1.92 -27.62
N GLY A 162 4.94 -0.96 -27.14
CA GLY A 162 3.63 -1.22 -26.59
C GLY A 162 2.90 0.01 -26.09
N VAL A 163 1.66 -0.21 -25.68
CA VAL A 163 0.84 0.75 -24.96
C VAL A 163 0.53 0.11 -23.62
N PHE A 164 0.95 0.76 -22.55
CA PHE A 164 0.89 0.26 -21.18
C PHE A 164 -0.03 1.16 -20.39
N GLU A 165 -1.02 0.58 -19.73
CA GLU A 165 -1.97 1.30 -18.88
C GLU A 165 -1.64 0.97 -17.43
N THR A 166 -1.07 1.93 -16.71
CA THR A 166 -0.58 1.75 -15.35
C THR A 166 -1.22 2.76 -14.41
N SER A 167 -1.21 2.46 -13.11
CA SER A 167 -1.73 3.36 -12.09
C SER A 167 -0.77 3.52 -10.91
N ALA A 168 -0.86 4.67 -10.26
CA ALA A 168 -0.20 4.93 -8.99
C ALA A 168 -1.07 5.82 -8.11
N GLU A 169 -0.95 5.63 -6.79
CA GLU A 169 -1.72 6.38 -5.79
C GLU A 169 -1.38 7.88 -5.87
N GLY A 170 -2.41 8.68 -6.14
CA GLY A 170 -2.38 10.14 -6.10
C GLY A 170 -2.75 10.69 -4.72
N TYR A 171 -3.04 11.99 -4.64
CA TYR A 171 -3.43 12.63 -3.37
C TYR A 171 -4.84 12.22 -2.90
N ASN A 172 -5.78 12.08 -3.84
CA ASN A 172 -7.17 11.75 -3.52
C ASN A 172 -7.55 10.31 -3.91
N ASP A 173 -7.03 9.83 -5.04
CA ASP A 173 -7.28 8.51 -5.62
C ASP A 173 -6.16 8.19 -6.62
N ASP A 174 -6.17 7.00 -7.19
CA ASP A 174 -5.20 6.58 -8.20
C ASP A 174 -5.25 7.47 -9.45
N ILE A 175 -4.06 7.78 -9.99
CA ILE A 175 -3.89 8.37 -11.31
C ILE A 175 -3.59 7.24 -12.29
N VAL A 176 -4.44 7.09 -13.30
CA VAL A 176 -4.28 6.10 -14.37
C VAL A 176 -3.64 6.78 -15.58
N VAL A 177 -2.54 6.20 -16.06
CA VAL A 177 -1.71 6.73 -17.12
C VAL A 177 -1.53 5.69 -18.23
N GLU A 178 -1.78 6.09 -19.47
CA GLU A 178 -1.43 5.34 -20.67
C GLU A 178 -0.06 5.82 -21.17
N THR A 179 0.93 4.94 -21.16
CA THR A 179 2.28 5.22 -21.67
C THR A 179 2.51 4.42 -22.95
N THR A 180 2.92 5.09 -24.02
CA THR A 180 3.28 4.46 -25.29
C THR A 180 4.79 4.44 -25.46
N ILE A 181 5.34 3.26 -25.69
CA ILE A 181 6.76 3.06 -25.96
C ILE A 181 6.92 2.54 -27.39
N GLU A 182 7.76 3.19 -28.19
CA GLU A 182 8.12 2.75 -29.55
C GLU A 182 9.61 2.90 -29.78
N ASP A 183 10.23 1.90 -30.41
CA ASP A 183 11.67 1.84 -30.68
C ASP A 183 12.54 2.08 -29.41
N GLY A 184 12.02 1.70 -28.23
CA GLY A 184 12.65 1.90 -26.92
C GLY A 184 12.59 3.34 -26.38
N GLU A 185 11.70 4.18 -26.90
CA GLU A 185 11.50 5.57 -26.46
C GLU A 185 10.04 5.78 -25.99
N ILE A 186 9.85 6.60 -24.96
CA ILE A 186 8.54 7.07 -24.49
C ILE A 186 8.01 8.07 -25.52
N VAL A 187 7.05 7.63 -26.34
CA VAL A 187 6.46 8.45 -27.40
C VAL A 187 5.26 9.25 -26.91
N SER A 188 4.53 8.72 -25.91
CA SER A 188 3.34 9.35 -25.37
C SER A 188 3.13 8.99 -23.91
N VAL A 189 2.60 9.93 -23.15
CA VAL A 189 2.07 9.75 -21.79
C VAL A 189 0.73 10.48 -21.76
N GLU A 190 -0.36 9.75 -21.55
CA GLU A 190 -1.72 10.30 -21.46
C GLU A 190 -2.35 9.93 -20.12
N ILE A 191 -2.86 10.92 -19.39
CA ILE A 191 -3.59 10.66 -18.15
C ILE A 191 -5.03 10.31 -18.51
N LEU A 192 -5.44 9.07 -18.24
CA LEU A 192 -6.77 8.55 -18.56
C LEU A 192 -7.81 8.93 -17.50
N SER A 193 -7.44 8.84 -16.23
CA SER A 193 -8.28 9.24 -15.09
C SER A 193 -7.47 9.70 -13.89
N HIS A 194 -8.05 10.63 -13.13
CA HIS A 194 -7.52 11.11 -11.85
C HIS A 194 -8.68 11.69 -11.02
N ASP A 195 -8.55 11.71 -9.69
CA ASP A 195 -9.45 12.45 -8.78
C ASP A 195 -8.73 13.58 -8.02
N GLU A 196 -7.65 14.11 -8.60
CA GLU A 196 -6.85 15.16 -7.97
C GLU A 196 -7.56 16.51 -7.74
N SER A 197 -6.99 17.31 -6.86
CA SER A 197 -7.59 18.60 -6.45
C SER A 197 -7.54 19.67 -7.55
N ASP A 198 -8.71 20.02 -8.10
CA ASP A 198 -8.90 21.11 -9.08
C ASP A 198 -8.09 22.39 -8.74
N GLY A 199 -7.27 22.85 -9.68
CA GLY A 199 -6.49 24.09 -9.56
C GLY A 199 -5.23 23.98 -8.70
N ILE A 200 -4.93 22.80 -8.15
CA ILE A 200 -3.67 22.49 -7.47
C ILE A 200 -2.82 21.58 -8.36
N SER A 201 -3.42 20.49 -8.86
CA SER A 201 -2.74 19.48 -9.67
C SER A 201 -2.72 19.78 -11.17
N ASP A 202 -3.45 20.80 -11.64
CA ASP A 202 -3.61 21.12 -13.07
C ASP A 202 -2.26 21.19 -13.80
N GLU A 203 -1.22 21.78 -13.18
CA GLU A 203 0.11 21.89 -13.80
C GLU A 203 0.80 20.52 -13.94
N ALA A 204 0.66 19.63 -12.95
CA ALA A 204 1.16 18.26 -13.06
C ALA A 204 0.40 17.47 -14.13
N ILE A 205 -0.94 17.57 -14.15
CA ILE A 205 -1.78 16.82 -15.10
C ILE A 205 -1.56 17.30 -16.54
N GLU A 206 -1.43 18.61 -16.76
CA GLU A 206 -1.35 19.18 -18.12
C GLU A 206 0.07 19.19 -18.70
N ASP A 207 1.09 19.50 -17.88
CA ASP A 207 2.44 19.80 -18.37
C ASP A 207 3.44 18.66 -18.14
N LEU A 208 3.34 17.91 -17.03
CA LEU A 208 4.35 16.89 -16.67
C LEU A 208 4.47 15.74 -17.68
N PRO A 209 3.37 15.19 -18.25
CA PRO A 209 3.47 14.17 -19.31
C PRO A 209 4.32 14.64 -20.50
N GLY A 210 4.23 15.92 -20.85
CA GLY A 210 5.05 16.49 -21.92
C GLY A 210 6.54 16.59 -21.56
N VAL A 211 6.86 16.89 -20.31
CA VAL A 211 8.24 16.95 -19.81
C VAL A 211 8.89 15.56 -19.81
N ILE A 212 8.15 14.52 -19.42
CA ILE A 212 8.61 13.13 -19.42
C ILE A 212 8.95 12.70 -20.86
N VAL A 213 8.04 12.92 -21.81
CA VAL A 213 8.26 12.59 -23.23
C VAL A 213 9.42 13.41 -23.82
N GLU A 214 9.56 14.70 -23.46
CA GLU A 214 10.66 15.54 -23.96
C GLU A 214 12.03 15.07 -23.46
N ASN A 215 12.12 14.61 -22.21
CA ASN A 215 13.36 14.12 -21.62
C ASN A 215 13.59 12.62 -21.84
N ASN A 216 12.56 11.89 -22.29
CA ASN A 216 12.55 10.44 -22.39
C ASN A 216 13.02 9.77 -21.08
N SER A 217 12.56 10.30 -19.94
CA SER A 217 12.96 9.85 -18.61
C SER A 217 11.93 10.29 -17.58
N THR A 218 11.78 9.50 -16.54
CA THR A 218 11.03 9.83 -15.32
C THR A 218 11.89 10.57 -14.28
N ASP A 219 13.19 10.74 -14.51
CA ASP A 219 14.08 11.59 -13.68
C ASP A 219 13.92 13.07 -14.07
N VAL A 220 12.74 13.61 -13.78
CA VAL A 220 12.39 15.01 -14.02
C VAL A 220 11.74 15.61 -12.78
N ASP A 221 11.98 16.90 -12.54
CA ASP A 221 11.41 17.61 -11.40
C ASP A 221 9.86 17.59 -11.44
N GLY A 222 9.24 17.34 -10.29
CA GLY A 222 7.79 17.50 -10.11
C GLY A 222 7.32 18.95 -10.24
N MET A 223 6.01 19.14 -10.44
CA MET A 223 5.42 20.47 -10.59
C MET A 223 5.21 21.17 -9.25
N SER A 224 5.48 22.48 -9.23
CA SER A 224 5.46 23.25 -7.98
C SER A 224 4.06 23.33 -7.37
N GLY A 225 3.88 22.77 -6.18
CA GLY A 225 2.61 22.76 -5.47
C GLY A 225 1.67 21.61 -5.84
N ALA A 226 2.14 20.67 -6.67
CA ALA A 226 1.43 19.47 -7.09
C ALA A 226 2.30 18.21 -6.85
N THR A 227 3.00 18.15 -5.72
CA THR A 227 3.98 17.10 -5.41
C THR A 227 3.39 15.70 -5.53
N PHE A 228 2.34 15.39 -4.77
CA PHE A 228 1.65 14.09 -4.81
C PHE A 228 1.18 13.69 -6.22
N SER A 229 0.57 14.62 -6.95
CA SER A 229 0.12 14.34 -8.31
C SER A 229 1.28 14.11 -9.27
N SER A 230 2.40 14.83 -9.08
CA SER A 230 3.59 14.70 -9.93
C SER A 230 4.26 13.36 -9.70
N GLU A 231 4.47 12.97 -8.44
CA GLU A 231 5.05 11.68 -8.07
C GLU A 231 4.20 10.52 -8.57
N ALA A 232 2.88 10.60 -8.44
CA ALA A 232 1.97 9.58 -8.92
C ALA A 232 2.09 9.40 -10.45
N ILE A 233 2.16 10.48 -11.22
CA ILE A 233 2.38 10.40 -12.68
C ILE A 233 3.76 9.77 -12.98
N LEU A 234 4.82 10.19 -12.29
CA LEU A 234 6.18 9.67 -12.52
C LEU A 234 6.26 8.17 -12.19
N LYS A 235 5.69 7.75 -11.06
CA LYS A 235 5.58 6.34 -10.65
C LYS A 235 4.77 5.52 -11.65
N ALA A 236 3.63 6.03 -12.13
CA ALA A 236 2.83 5.31 -13.12
C ALA A 236 3.62 5.11 -14.44
N VAL A 237 4.32 6.14 -14.92
CA VAL A 237 5.17 5.99 -16.12
C VAL A 237 6.34 5.05 -15.86
N GLN A 238 6.93 5.07 -14.67
CA GLN A 238 7.99 4.14 -14.30
C GLN A 238 7.50 2.69 -14.32
N LYS A 239 6.32 2.39 -13.76
CA LYS A 239 5.67 1.08 -13.88
C LYS A 239 5.50 0.65 -15.34
N ALA A 240 5.14 1.58 -16.23
CA ALA A 240 5.00 1.27 -17.66
C ALA A 240 6.35 0.95 -18.33
N LEU A 241 7.43 1.60 -17.90
CA LEU A 241 8.78 1.27 -18.36
C LEU A 241 9.23 -0.09 -17.85
N GLU A 242 8.90 -0.42 -16.61
CA GLU A 242 9.13 -1.73 -16.01
C GLU A 242 8.35 -2.80 -16.79
N GLU A 243 7.04 -2.63 -16.99
CA GLU A 243 6.21 -3.55 -17.76
C GLU A 243 6.76 -3.76 -19.17
N SER A 244 7.23 -2.68 -19.81
CA SER A 244 7.87 -2.72 -21.12
C SER A 244 9.21 -3.44 -21.11
N ALA A 245 10.00 -3.31 -20.04
CA ALA A 245 11.26 -4.04 -19.82
C ALA A 245 11.05 -5.51 -19.43
N GLY A 246 9.80 -5.95 -19.27
CA GLY A 246 9.46 -7.28 -18.77
C GLY A 246 9.57 -7.42 -17.26
N GLY A 247 9.72 -6.30 -16.54
CA GLY A 247 9.55 -6.20 -15.09
C GLY A 247 8.11 -5.86 -14.77
N SER A 248 7.34 -6.86 -14.35
CA SER A 248 6.04 -6.63 -13.71
C SER A 248 6.12 -7.38 -12.40
N GLU A 249 6.32 -6.67 -11.29
CA GLU A 249 6.10 -7.18 -9.94
C GLU A 249 5.01 -6.28 -9.35
N GLU A 250 3.82 -6.78 -9.05
CA GLU A 250 3.54 -7.83 -8.07
C GLU A 250 2.79 -9.06 -8.64
N ALA A 251 3.23 -10.22 -8.15
CA ALA A 251 2.63 -11.56 -8.28
C ALA A 251 2.52 -12.16 -9.69
N ALA A 252 3.67 -12.36 -10.33
CA ALA A 252 3.85 -13.47 -11.26
C ALA A 252 5.19 -14.15 -10.96
N GLY A 253 5.20 -15.11 -10.01
CA GLY A 253 6.24 -16.15 -10.02
C GLY A 253 6.34 -16.78 -11.41
N ASP A 254 7.39 -17.56 -11.69
CA ASP A 254 7.64 -18.33 -12.92
C ASP A 254 6.43 -19.20 -13.38
N MET A 255 5.33 -18.55 -13.77
CA MET A 255 4.05 -19.15 -14.07
C MET A 255 4.05 -19.43 -15.56
N GLU A 256 3.99 -20.71 -15.91
CA GLU A 256 3.82 -21.09 -17.30
C GLU A 256 2.48 -20.58 -17.84
N ASP A 257 2.49 -19.98 -19.02
CA ASP A 257 1.25 -19.64 -19.72
C ASP A 257 0.41 -20.90 -19.93
N GLY A 258 -0.87 -20.80 -19.61
CA GLY A 258 -1.75 -21.96 -19.66
C GLY A 258 -3.17 -21.69 -19.19
N VAL A 259 -3.99 -22.71 -19.38
CA VAL A 259 -5.35 -22.79 -18.83
C VAL A 259 -5.34 -23.91 -17.80
N TYR A 260 -5.64 -23.56 -16.56
CA TYR A 260 -5.54 -24.42 -15.39
C TYR A 260 -6.93 -24.67 -14.83
N GLU A 261 -7.37 -25.93 -14.83
CA GLU A 261 -8.63 -26.35 -14.21
C GLU A 261 -8.31 -26.90 -12.82
N THR A 262 -8.78 -26.22 -11.79
CA THR A 262 -8.55 -26.56 -10.38
C THR A 262 -9.86 -26.79 -9.65
N THR A 263 -9.78 -27.40 -8.47
CA THR A 263 -10.97 -27.78 -7.71
C THR A 263 -10.70 -27.66 -6.22
N ALA A 264 -11.50 -26.87 -5.53
CA ALA A 264 -11.40 -26.65 -4.10
C ALA A 264 -12.76 -26.86 -3.39
N GLU A 265 -12.73 -27.17 -2.10
CA GLU A 265 -13.95 -27.38 -1.31
C GLU A 265 -14.73 -26.06 -1.13
N GLY A 266 -15.98 -26.01 -1.59
CA GLY A 266 -16.94 -24.94 -1.28
C GLY A 266 -17.78 -25.24 -0.04
N TYR A 267 -18.84 -24.46 0.19
CA TYR A 267 -19.73 -24.67 1.33
C TYR A 267 -20.56 -25.97 1.23
N ASN A 268 -21.08 -26.26 0.03
CA ASN A 268 -21.97 -27.39 -0.20
C ASN A 268 -21.29 -28.55 -0.94
N ASP A 269 -20.50 -28.25 -1.95
CA ASP A 269 -19.76 -29.20 -2.80
C ASP A 269 -18.50 -28.50 -3.34
N ASP A 270 -17.69 -29.24 -4.07
CA ASP A 270 -16.48 -28.71 -4.69
C ASP A 270 -16.81 -27.62 -5.75
N ILE A 271 -16.00 -26.56 -5.78
CA ILE A 271 -16.01 -25.51 -6.79
C ILE A 271 -14.92 -25.81 -7.81
N VAL A 272 -15.28 -25.84 -9.09
CA VAL A 272 -14.36 -26.05 -10.21
C VAL A 272 -14.13 -24.72 -10.90
N VAL A 273 -12.87 -24.29 -10.96
CA VAL A 273 -12.45 -23.00 -11.53
C VAL A 273 -11.47 -23.25 -12.68
N GLU A 274 -11.65 -22.51 -13.77
CA GLU A 274 -10.70 -22.41 -14.87
C GLU A 274 -9.98 -21.06 -14.79
N THR A 275 -8.67 -21.08 -14.57
CA THR A 275 -7.82 -19.88 -14.52
C THR A 275 -6.95 -19.85 -15.77
N THR A 276 -6.95 -18.74 -16.49
CA THR A 276 -6.06 -18.51 -17.64
C THR A 276 -4.93 -17.59 -17.21
N ILE A 277 -3.70 -18.03 -17.45
CA ILE A 277 -2.48 -17.27 -17.18
C ILE A 277 -1.77 -17.04 -18.53
N GLU A 278 -1.47 -15.78 -18.83
CA GLU A 278 -0.72 -15.36 -20.02
C GLU A 278 0.32 -14.30 -19.63
N GLY A 279 1.57 -14.49 -20.01
CA GLY A 279 2.66 -13.60 -19.63
C GLY A 279 2.90 -13.55 -18.12
N GLY A 280 2.55 -14.62 -17.39
CA GLY A 280 2.59 -14.66 -15.92
C GLY A 280 1.40 -14.01 -15.22
N VAL A 281 0.48 -13.36 -15.94
CA VAL A 281 -0.67 -12.64 -15.37
C VAL A 281 -1.96 -13.45 -15.49
N ILE A 282 -2.81 -13.41 -14.47
CA ILE A 282 -4.17 -13.98 -14.50
C ILE A 282 -5.05 -13.14 -15.42
N THR A 283 -5.34 -13.64 -16.61
CA THR A 283 -6.15 -12.92 -17.62
C THR A 283 -7.63 -13.29 -17.58
N ASN A 284 -7.98 -14.42 -16.96
CA ASN A 284 -9.37 -14.86 -16.83
C ASN A 284 -9.54 -15.86 -15.68
N VAL A 285 -10.64 -15.73 -14.95
CA VAL A 285 -11.10 -16.70 -13.96
C VAL A 285 -12.56 -17.05 -14.27
N GLU A 286 -12.83 -18.30 -14.61
CA GLU A 286 -14.19 -18.78 -14.91
C GLU A 286 -14.59 -19.91 -13.96
N ILE A 287 -15.71 -19.73 -13.25
CA ILE A 287 -16.28 -20.80 -12.41
C ILE A 287 -17.08 -21.76 -13.30
N LEU A 288 -16.52 -22.93 -13.58
CA LEU A 288 -17.12 -23.94 -14.45
C LEU A 288 -18.27 -24.72 -13.78
N SER A 289 -18.16 -24.96 -12.47
CA SER A 289 -19.15 -25.72 -11.69
C SER A 289 -19.10 -25.36 -10.22
N HIS A 290 -20.26 -25.27 -9.58
CA HIS A 290 -20.43 -25.09 -8.13
C HIS A 290 -21.81 -25.62 -7.70
N ASP A 291 -21.98 -25.96 -6.41
CA ASP A 291 -23.30 -26.27 -5.81
C ASP A 291 -23.61 -25.35 -4.61
N GLU A 292 -23.14 -24.11 -4.67
CA GLU A 292 -23.30 -23.14 -3.59
C GLU A 292 -24.75 -22.67 -3.37
N SER A 293 -25.00 -22.05 -2.23
CA SER A 293 -26.35 -21.64 -1.85
C SER A 293 -26.82 -20.42 -2.65
N ASP A 294 -27.87 -20.59 -3.46
CA ASP A 294 -28.54 -19.53 -4.24
C ASP A 294 -28.81 -18.27 -3.38
N GLY A 295 -28.34 -17.11 -3.84
CA GLY A 295 -28.60 -15.81 -3.22
C GLY A 295 -27.75 -15.47 -2.00
N ILE A 296 -26.85 -16.37 -1.58
CA ILE A 296 -25.84 -16.10 -0.54
C ILE A 296 -24.45 -15.98 -1.17
N SER A 297 -24.16 -16.84 -2.15
CA SER A 297 -22.87 -16.93 -2.83
C SER A 297 -22.78 -16.12 -4.12
N ASP A 298 -23.87 -15.46 -4.52
CA ASP A 298 -23.95 -14.72 -5.79
C ASP A 298 -22.85 -13.67 -5.91
N ASP A 299 -22.55 -12.94 -4.83
CA ASP A 299 -21.50 -11.91 -4.83
C ASP A 299 -20.11 -12.55 -5.01
N ALA A 300 -19.85 -13.69 -4.35
CA ALA A 300 -18.59 -14.43 -4.53
C ALA A 300 -18.45 -15.02 -5.94
N ILE A 301 -19.55 -15.51 -6.53
CA ILE A 301 -19.51 -16.19 -7.83
C ILE A 301 -19.39 -15.18 -8.98
N ASN A 302 -20.03 -14.02 -8.86
CA ASN A 302 -20.08 -13.05 -9.96
C ASN A 302 -18.97 -12.00 -9.86
N ASP A 303 -18.63 -11.53 -8.66
CA ASP A 303 -17.77 -10.35 -8.51
C ASP A 303 -16.32 -10.74 -8.16
N LEU A 304 -16.12 -11.87 -7.47
CA LEU A 304 -14.77 -12.29 -7.05
C LEU A 304 -13.86 -12.69 -8.23
N PRO A 305 -14.32 -13.36 -9.30
CA PRO A 305 -13.47 -13.63 -10.45
C PRO A 305 -12.90 -12.37 -11.10
N ASP A 306 -13.73 -11.33 -11.24
CA ASP A 306 -13.30 -10.04 -11.78
C ASP A 306 -12.28 -9.38 -10.84
N ALA A 307 -12.54 -9.38 -9.53
CA ALA A 307 -11.61 -8.83 -8.54
C ALA A 307 -10.25 -9.56 -8.52
N ILE A 308 -10.21 -10.88 -8.72
CA ILE A 308 -8.97 -11.65 -8.80
C ILE A 308 -8.16 -11.26 -10.04
N VAL A 309 -8.82 -11.08 -11.19
CA VAL A 309 -8.16 -10.62 -12.42
C VAL A 309 -7.65 -9.18 -12.24
N ASP A 310 -8.47 -8.29 -11.70
CA ASP A 310 -8.12 -6.88 -11.48
C ASP A 310 -6.94 -6.71 -10.50
N ASN A 311 -6.84 -7.57 -9.48
CA ASN A 311 -5.75 -7.54 -8.50
C ASN A 311 -4.60 -8.50 -8.85
N ASN A 312 -4.71 -9.28 -9.93
CA ASN A 312 -3.79 -10.37 -10.28
C ASN A 312 -3.38 -11.26 -9.07
N SER A 313 -4.31 -11.49 -8.14
CA SER A 313 -3.98 -12.11 -6.85
C SER A 313 -5.13 -12.94 -6.30
N ALA A 314 -4.78 -14.07 -5.69
CA ALA A 314 -5.69 -14.89 -4.89
C ALA A 314 -5.71 -14.48 -3.40
N ASP A 315 -4.87 -13.51 -2.99
CA ASP A 315 -4.85 -12.95 -1.63
C ASP A 315 -5.68 -11.65 -1.57
N ILE A 316 -6.98 -11.80 -1.75
CA ILE A 316 -7.95 -10.70 -1.68
C ILE A 316 -9.09 -11.05 -0.71
N ASP A 317 -9.78 -10.01 -0.22
CA ASP A 317 -10.93 -10.19 0.67
C ASP A 317 -12.09 -10.90 -0.06
N GLY A 318 -12.62 -11.95 0.57
CA GLY A 318 -13.80 -12.64 0.08
C GLY A 318 -15.09 -11.84 0.20
N ALA A 319 -16.08 -12.16 -0.64
CA ALA A 319 -17.39 -11.50 -0.59
C ALA A 319 -18.12 -11.66 0.76
N SER A 320 -18.73 -10.56 1.23
CA SER A 320 -19.38 -10.50 2.54
C SER A 320 -20.59 -11.44 2.65
N GLY A 321 -20.57 -12.33 3.63
CA GLY A 321 -21.64 -13.31 3.84
C GLY A 321 -21.53 -14.59 3.01
N ALA A 322 -20.50 -14.69 2.16
CA ALA A 322 -20.20 -15.84 1.31
C ALA A 322 -18.83 -16.47 1.65
N THR A 323 -18.38 -16.39 2.91
CA THR A 323 -17.02 -16.75 3.35
C THR A 323 -16.50 -18.06 2.77
N TYR A 324 -17.27 -19.15 2.88
CA TYR A 324 -16.86 -20.47 2.39
C TYR A 324 -16.80 -20.57 0.85
N SER A 325 -17.69 -19.87 0.15
CA SER A 325 -17.68 -19.83 -1.32
C SER A 325 -16.49 -19.02 -1.81
N SER A 326 -16.21 -17.88 -1.17
CA SER A 326 -15.06 -17.03 -1.47
C SER A 326 -13.74 -17.75 -1.21
N GLU A 327 -13.59 -18.39 -0.05
CA GLU A 327 -12.41 -19.19 0.27
C GLU A 327 -12.18 -20.31 -0.77
N GLY A 328 -13.24 -21.02 -1.18
CA GLY A 328 -13.13 -22.06 -2.20
C GLY A 328 -12.63 -21.53 -3.55
N ILE A 329 -13.13 -20.37 -4.00
CA ILE A 329 -12.69 -19.74 -5.25
C ILE A 329 -11.22 -19.29 -5.14
N LEU A 330 -10.84 -18.60 -4.06
CA LEU A 330 -9.47 -18.11 -3.85
C LEU A 330 -8.47 -19.26 -3.76
N ILE A 331 -8.80 -20.33 -3.03
CA ILE A 331 -7.96 -21.54 -2.96
C ILE A 331 -7.79 -22.18 -4.34
N ALA A 332 -8.87 -22.30 -5.13
CA ALA A 332 -8.79 -22.88 -6.46
C ALA A 332 -7.88 -22.03 -7.39
N VAL A 333 -7.95 -20.70 -7.32
CA VAL A 333 -7.06 -19.83 -8.09
C VAL A 333 -5.61 -19.94 -7.59
N GLN A 334 -5.38 -19.98 -6.29
CA GLN A 334 -4.04 -20.19 -5.73
C GLN A 334 -3.44 -21.52 -6.21
N GLU A 335 -4.23 -22.60 -6.23
CA GLU A 335 -3.76 -23.89 -6.79
C GLU A 335 -3.42 -23.80 -8.28
N ALA A 336 -4.09 -22.93 -9.04
CA ALA A 336 -3.80 -22.71 -10.45
C ALA A 336 -2.46 -21.97 -10.61
N MET A 337 -2.23 -20.95 -9.79
CA MET A 337 -0.95 -20.23 -9.71
C MET A 337 0.19 -21.18 -9.30
N ASP A 338 -0.04 -22.05 -8.32
CA ASP A 338 0.91 -23.09 -7.89
C ASP A 338 1.20 -24.12 -8.99
N GLN A 339 0.20 -24.49 -9.80
CA GLN A 339 0.38 -25.39 -10.95
C GLN A 339 1.13 -24.74 -12.11
N ALA A 340 0.96 -23.42 -12.26
CA ALA A 340 1.69 -22.65 -13.25
C ALA A 340 3.15 -22.47 -12.83
N THR A 341 3.43 -22.38 -11.54
CA THR A 341 4.77 -22.23 -10.98
C THR A 341 5.54 -23.56 -10.97
N LYS A 342 6.82 -23.55 -11.39
CA LYS A 342 7.65 -24.76 -11.55
C LYS A 342 8.51 -25.16 -10.35
#